data_AF-A0A7R9PT88-F1
#
_entry.id   AF-A0A7R9PT88-F1
#
_cell.length_a   1.000
_cell.length_b   1.000
_cell.length_c   1.000
_cell.angle_alpha   90.00
_cell.angle_beta   90.00
_cell.angle_gamma   90.00
#
_symmetry.space_group_name_H-M   'P 1'
#
loop_
_entity.id
_entity.type
_entity.pdbx_description
1 polymer ?
#
loop_
_entity_poly.entity_id
_entity_poly.type
_entity_poly.pdbx_seq_one_letter_code
_entity_poly.pdbx_strand_id
1 'polypeptide(L)'
;MAQTYQVLCSPESKPLLTLEELLEWDCSDICRSDQSMSYSICELQTHKTHAKSGSKTLLCHDMKGGYLDDRFNSGCANETAYRFFLWSSIDVFVYFSLVIWYDSVISPGGELKWQNELNCNNWCFFDACDAIFLNYTWNETNLKTSYERAHQMRRNYDVFVGIDVFGRNCFGGGGLHTNLAVREALKHELSIALFASAWTHEVLGYENFTNNEYLFWSLLDLGVHHFPQTFPIYTSFCQELQPTNHKSVEVYIEEAFNGGGCLRLTDTLVHLFECEIMVEKKCFYAITYKSISNHKLNTIFKYQNENNENENKALILFDNESENKDFFIQYIE
;
A
#
# COMPACT_ATOMS: atom_id res chain seq x y z
N MET A 1 5.30 26.11 -31.12
CA MET A 1 5.96 24.86 -31.57
C MET A 1 6.10 23.99 -30.35
N ALA A 2 5.25 22.97 -30.20
CA ALA A 2 5.38 21.98 -29.14
C ALA A 2 6.63 21.15 -29.44
N GLN A 3 7.64 21.23 -28.57
CA GLN A 3 8.74 20.27 -28.59
C GLN A 3 8.13 18.93 -28.21
N THR A 4 8.02 18.04 -29.19
CA THR A 4 7.83 16.61 -28.96
C THR A 4 9.05 16.15 -28.19
N TYR A 5 8.94 16.03 -26.87
CA TYR A 5 9.90 15.27 -26.08
C TYR A 5 9.85 13.85 -26.66
N GLN A 6 10.91 13.45 -27.35
CA GLN A 6 11.16 12.03 -27.58
C GLN A 6 11.22 11.41 -26.20
N VAL A 7 10.21 10.61 -25.84
CA VAL A 7 10.27 9.75 -24.68
C VAL A 7 11.44 8.81 -24.93
N LEU A 8 12.60 9.15 -24.37
CA LEU A 8 13.72 8.23 -24.24
C LEU A 8 13.13 6.98 -23.58
N CYS A 9 13.23 5.82 -24.23
CA CYS A 9 12.76 4.57 -23.67
C CYS A 9 13.35 4.41 -22.27
N SER A 10 12.49 4.48 -21.23
CA SER A 10 12.92 4.21 -19.86
C SER A 10 13.57 2.82 -19.82
N PRO A 11 14.63 2.62 -19.02
CA PRO A 11 15.17 1.31 -18.75
C PRO A 11 14.04 0.36 -18.30
N GLU A 12 14.06 -0.84 -18.85
CA GLU A 12 13.14 -1.93 -18.51
C GLU A 12 13.83 -2.87 -17.52
N SER A 13 13.16 -3.19 -16.41
CA SER A 13 13.57 -4.24 -15.49
C SER A 13 13.40 -5.60 -16.15
N LYS A 14 14.49 -6.37 -16.22
CA LYS A 14 14.48 -7.71 -16.81
C LYS A 14 14.86 -8.77 -15.78
N PRO A 15 14.17 -9.91 -15.77
CA PRO A 15 14.55 -11.01 -14.90
C PRO A 15 15.85 -11.66 -15.39
N LEU A 16 16.56 -12.28 -14.45
CA LEU A 16 17.57 -13.29 -14.74
C LEU A 16 16.84 -14.63 -14.93
N LEU A 17 17.06 -15.29 -16.06
CA LEU A 17 16.32 -16.47 -16.51
C LEU A 17 17.03 -17.78 -16.20
N THR A 18 18.32 -17.73 -15.88
CA THR A 18 19.14 -18.92 -15.58
C THR A 18 19.97 -18.73 -14.31
N LEU A 19 20.42 -19.85 -13.74
CA LEU A 19 21.33 -19.81 -12.59
C LEU A 19 22.71 -19.26 -12.99
N GLU A 20 23.14 -19.55 -14.22
CA GLU A 20 24.37 -19.02 -14.77
C GLU A 20 24.32 -17.49 -14.87
N GLU A 21 23.23 -16.93 -15.39
CA GLU A 21 23.01 -15.48 -15.44
C GLU A 21 23.07 -14.86 -14.03
N LEU A 22 22.48 -15.53 -13.02
CA LEU A 22 22.54 -15.08 -11.63
C LEU A 22 23.95 -15.13 -11.03
N LEU A 23 24.71 -16.18 -11.33
CA LEU A 23 26.07 -16.36 -10.82
C LEU A 23 27.08 -15.43 -11.51
N GLU A 24 26.82 -15.05 -12.74
CA GLU A 24 27.64 -14.11 -13.52
C GLU A 24 27.26 -12.64 -13.29
N TRP A 25 26.08 -12.37 -12.72
CA TRP A 25 25.60 -11.01 -12.48
C TRP A 25 26.50 -10.22 -11.53
N ASP A 26 26.88 -9.01 -11.97
CA ASP A 26 27.66 -8.06 -11.17
C ASP A 26 27.03 -6.66 -11.21
N CYS A 27 27.06 -5.95 -10.07
CA CYS A 27 26.44 -4.63 -9.98
C CYS A 27 27.09 -3.59 -10.92
N SER A 28 28.33 -3.80 -11.36
CA SER A 28 28.99 -2.90 -12.31
C SER A 28 28.38 -2.92 -13.71
N ASP A 29 27.61 -3.95 -14.06
CA ASP A 29 26.91 -4.03 -15.35
C ASP A 29 25.74 -3.02 -15.44
N ILE A 30 25.19 -2.61 -14.29
CA ILE A 30 24.20 -1.52 -14.20
C ILE A 30 24.85 -0.17 -14.53
N CYS A 31 26.12 0.03 -14.14
CA CYS A 31 26.84 1.29 -14.40
C CYS A 31 27.36 1.41 -15.84
N ARG A 32 27.49 0.29 -16.57
CA ARG A 32 28.04 0.23 -17.94
C ARG A 32 26.98 0.35 -19.02
N SER A 33 25.75 -0.03 -18.69
CA SER A 33 24.57 0.22 -19.51
C SER A 33 23.94 1.54 -19.08
N ASP A 34 23.15 2.20 -19.92
CA ASP A 34 22.44 3.46 -19.60
C ASP A 34 21.30 3.23 -18.56
N GLN A 35 21.51 2.30 -17.64
CA GLN A 35 20.62 1.75 -16.63
C GLN A 35 20.83 2.38 -15.24
N SER A 36 21.42 3.58 -15.18
CA SER A 36 21.62 4.35 -13.94
C SER A 36 20.34 4.59 -13.12
N MET A 37 19.16 4.28 -13.68
CA MET A 37 17.84 4.32 -13.04
C MET A 37 17.34 2.93 -12.56
N SER A 38 18.19 1.92 -12.44
CA SER A 38 17.79 0.55 -12.05
C SER A 38 17.97 0.23 -10.57
N TYR A 39 18.26 1.23 -9.74
CA TYR A 39 18.34 1.10 -8.29
C TYR A 39 17.51 2.19 -7.62
N SER A 40 16.91 1.85 -6.47
CA SER A 40 16.21 2.84 -5.65
C SER A 40 17.22 3.83 -5.06
N ILE A 41 16.94 5.12 -5.20
CA ILE A 41 17.67 6.20 -4.52
C ILE A 41 17.02 6.59 -3.19
N CYS A 42 15.82 6.06 -2.92
CA CYS A 42 15.09 6.31 -1.70
C CYS A 42 15.27 5.13 -0.74
N GLU A 43 15.76 5.41 0.46
CA GLU A 43 15.82 4.43 1.54
C GLU A 43 14.42 4.11 2.05
N LEU A 44 14.21 2.86 2.46
CA LEU A 44 12.95 2.45 3.08
C LEU A 44 12.73 3.27 4.37
N GLN A 45 11.68 4.08 4.37
CA GLN A 45 11.34 4.92 5.51
C GLN A 45 10.66 4.10 6.60
N THR A 46 10.98 4.42 7.86
CA THR A 46 10.32 3.81 9.02
C THR A 46 9.03 4.54 9.33
N HIS A 47 7.93 3.80 9.40
CA HIS A 47 6.62 4.33 9.76
C HIS A 47 6.16 3.79 11.11
N LYS A 48 5.30 4.55 11.80
CA LYS A 48 4.60 4.04 12.98
C LYS A 48 3.31 3.43 12.47
N THR A 49 2.98 2.29 13.02
CA THR A 49 1.79 1.55 12.63
C THR A 49 0.79 1.64 13.77
N HIS A 50 -0.37 2.22 13.50
CA HIS A 50 -1.51 2.00 14.36
C HIS A 50 -2.25 0.77 13.82
N ALA A 51 -2.07 -0.37 14.49
CA ALA A 51 -2.72 -1.62 14.15
C ALA A 51 -3.70 -2.05 15.25
N LYS A 52 -4.92 -2.45 14.86
CA LYS A 52 -5.90 -3.06 15.79
C LYS A 52 -5.42 -4.40 16.35
N SER A 53 -4.51 -5.09 15.66
CA SER A 53 -3.96 -6.41 16.01
C SER A 53 -2.52 -6.54 15.51
N GLY A 54 -1.84 -7.64 15.83
CA GLY A 54 -0.52 -7.93 15.25
C GLY A 54 -0.56 -8.53 13.83
N SER A 55 -1.74 -8.80 13.28
CA SER A 55 -1.90 -9.30 11.91
C SER A 55 -1.41 -8.26 10.90
N LYS A 56 -0.70 -8.74 9.89
CA LYS A 56 -0.10 -7.95 8.83
C LYS A 56 -0.84 -8.15 7.50
N THR A 57 -0.78 -7.14 6.64
CA THR A 57 -1.26 -7.22 5.27
C THR A 57 -0.09 -7.25 4.29
N LEU A 58 0.03 -8.34 3.57
CA LEU A 58 0.96 -8.51 2.46
C LEU A 58 0.23 -8.30 1.13
N LEU A 59 0.79 -7.46 0.27
CA LEU A 59 0.31 -7.25 -1.09
C LEU A 59 1.20 -7.97 -2.09
N CYS A 60 0.63 -8.98 -2.77
CA CYS A 60 1.28 -9.69 -3.86
C CYS A 60 0.70 -9.17 -5.17
N HIS A 61 1.47 -8.30 -5.84
CA HIS A 61 1.06 -7.68 -7.09
C HIS A 61 1.03 -8.71 -8.23
N ASP A 62 -0.16 -8.95 -8.77
CA ASP A 62 -0.39 -9.66 -10.02
C ASP A 62 -1.38 -8.82 -10.83
N MET A 63 -0.94 -8.32 -11.98
CA MET A 63 -1.72 -7.48 -12.89
C MET A 63 -1.69 -8.13 -14.27
N LYS A 64 -2.82 -8.64 -14.77
CA LYS A 64 -2.95 -9.21 -16.14
C LYS A 64 -1.83 -10.18 -16.55
N GLY A 65 -1.31 -10.99 -15.62
CA GLY A 65 -0.22 -11.92 -15.89
C GLY A 65 1.19 -11.30 -15.87
N GLY A 66 1.37 -10.12 -15.28
CA GLY A 66 2.66 -9.60 -14.85
C GLY A 66 2.99 -8.17 -15.27
N TYR A 67 4.29 -7.91 -15.40
CA TYR A 67 4.93 -6.61 -15.60
C TYR A 67 4.62 -6.01 -16.99
N LEU A 68 3.47 -5.37 -17.12
CA LEU A 68 3.06 -4.68 -18.35
C LEU A 68 3.70 -3.30 -18.40
N ASP A 69 3.01 -2.27 -17.94
CA ASP A 69 3.50 -0.90 -17.96
C ASP A 69 4.45 -0.61 -16.79
N ASP A 70 4.38 -1.41 -15.73
CA ASP A 70 5.22 -1.40 -14.54
C ASP A 70 6.59 -2.07 -14.74
N ARG A 71 6.88 -2.63 -15.92
CA ARG A 71 8.23 -3.12 -16.27
C ARG A 71 9.27 -2.01 -16.45
N PHE A 72 8.82 -0.77 -16.66
CA PHE A 72 9.70 0.37 -16.90
C PHE A 72 10.05 1.06 -15.58
N ASN A 73 11.35 1.19 -15.29
CA ASN A 73 11.84 1.67 -13.99
C ASN A 73 11.41 3.11 -13.66
N SER A 74 11.20 3.93 -14.69
CA SER A 74 10.80 5.34 -14.54
C SER A 74 9.31 5.56 -14.82
N GLY A 75 8.53 4.48 -14.87
CA GLY A 75 7.12 4.52 -15.27
C GLY A 75 6.91 4.56 -16.79
N CYS A 76 5.66 4.76 -17.19
CA CYS A 76 5.23 4.74 -18.59
C CYS A 76 4.39 5.99 -18.94
N ALA A 77 4.21 6.23 -20.24
CA ALA A 77 3.33 7.31 -20.73
C ALA A 77 1.84 6.90 -20.80
N ASN A 78 1.51 5.66 -20.44
CA ASN A 78 0.14 5.19 -20.43
C ASN A 78 -0.58 5.71 -19.18
N GLU A 79 -1.39 6.74 -19.34
CA GLU A 79 -2.22 7.30 -18.25
C GLU A 79 -3.16 6.27 -17.62
N THR A 80 -3.52 5.21 -18.36
CA THR A 80 -4.42 4.16 -17.91
C THR A 80 -3.71 3.00 -17.21
N ALA A 81 -2.39 3.07 -17.02
CA ALA A 81 -1.64 2.01 -16.35
C ALA A 81 -2.15 1.79 -14.91
N TYR A 82 -2.10 0.53 -14.46
CA TYR A 82 -2.38 0.23 -13.06
C TYR A 82 -1.35 0.92 -12.16
N ARG A 83 -1.82 1.42 -11.04
CA ARG A 83 -0.98 2.06 -10.03
C ARG A 83 -1.50 1.70 -8.65
N PHE A 84 -0.59 1.32 -7.77
CA PHE A 84 -0.90 1.12 -6.36
C PHE A 84 -0.47 2.35 -5.56
N PHE A 85 -1.39 2.91 -4.77
CA PHE A 85 -1.19 4.15 -4.01
C PHE A 85 -1.72 4.09 -2.58
N LEU A 86 -2.11 2.90 -2.11
CA LEU A 86 -2.66 2.66 -0.77
C LEU A 86 -1.61 2.05 0.17
N TRP A 87 -0.37 2.54 0.05
CA TRP A 87 0.80 2.08 0.80
C TRP A 87 0.60 2.14 2.32
N SER A 88 -0.20 3.10 2.82
CA SER A 88 -0.54 3.22 4.23
C SER A 88 -1.38 2.07 4.79
N SER A 89 -1.93 1.22 3.92
CA SER A 89 -2.83 0.12 4.29
C SER A 89 -2.18 -1.27 4.22
N ILE A 90 -0.88 -1.35 3.89
CA ILE A 90 -0.15 -2.62 3.78
C ILE A 90 1.14 -2.58 4.59
N ASP A 91 1.51 -3.73 5.16
CA ASP A 91 2.75 -3.89 5.93
C ASP A 91 3.90 -4.41 5.06
N VAL A 92 3.58 -5.26 4.07
CA VAL A 92 4.57 -5.92 3.22
C VAL A 92 4.16 -5.82 1.77
N PHE A 93 5.06 -5.36 0.92
CA PHE A 93 4.93 -5.44 -0.54
C PHE A 93 5.91 -6.49 -1.06
N VAL A 94 5.42 -7.46 -1.83
CA VAL A 94 6.27 -8.54 -2.37
C VAL A 94 7.16 -7.99 -3.47
N TYR A 95 8.28 -7.40 -3.06
CA TYR A 95 9.36 -6.99 -3.95
C TYR A 95 10.73 -6.97 -3.26
N PHE A 96 10.81 -6.81 -1.93
CA PHE A 96 12.09 -6.71 -1.23
C PHE A 96 12.12 -7.26 0.22
N SER A 97 13.32 -7.63 0.66
CA SER A 97 13.81 -7.86 2.04
C SER A 97 13.36 -9.10 2.84
N LEU A 98 12.28 -9.79 2.45
CA LEU A 98 11.80 -10.99 3.16
C LEU A 98 11.88 -12.23 2.28
N VAL A 99 12.27 -13.36 2.87
CA VAL A 99 12.13 -14.69 2.28
C VAL A 99 10.80 -15.28 2.74
N ILE A 100 9.82 -15.32 1.83
CA ILE A 100 8.47 -15.80 2.13
C ILE A 100 8.21 -17.07 1.30
N TRP A 101 7.90 -18.17 1.97
CA TRP A 101 7.60 -19.43 1.29
C TRP A 101 6.16 -19.47 0.82
N TYR A 102 5.92 -19.73 -0.47
CA TYR A 102 4.57 -19.99 -0.96
C TYR A 102 4.21 -21.48 -0.77
N ASP A 103 3.07 -21.75 -0.11
CA ASP A 103 2.54 -23.09 0.17
C ASP A 103 2.26 -23.86 -1.12
N SER A 104 3.27 -24.51 -1.66
CA SER A 104 3.24 -25.16 -2.97
C SER A 104 4.02 -26.46 -2.95
N VAL A 105 5.33 -26.42 -2.76
CA VAL A 105 6.18 -27.61 -2.68
C VAL A 105 6.16 -28.19 -1.26
N ILE A 106 6.06 -29.52 -1.16
CA ILE A 106 6.05 -30.23 0.13
C ILE A 106 7.33 -31.01 0.40
N SER A 107 7.61 -31.23 1.68
CA SER A 107 8.67 -32.11 2.18
C SER A 107 8.08 -33.46 2.62
N PRO A 108 8.82 -34.58 2.48
CA PRO A 108 10.19 -34.68 1.94
C PRO A 108 10.26 -34.89 0.42
N GLY A 109 9.14 -35.13 -0.26
CA GLY A 109 9.15 -35.60 -1.65
C GLY A 109 9.36 -34.52 -2.71
N GLY A 110 9.21 -33.24 -2.37
CA GLY A 110 9.38 -32.12 -3.30
C GLY A 110 8.22 -31.96 -4.29
N GLU A 111 7.07 -32.59 -4.04
CA GLU A 111 5.93 -32.53 -4.94
C GLU A 111 5.22 -31.17 -4.89
N LEU A 112 4.71 -30.71 -6.03
CA LEU A 112 3.82 -29.56 -6.10
C LEU A 112 2.42 -29.96 -5.58
N LYS A 113 2.12 -29.59 -4.33
CA LYS A 113 0.84 -29.86 -3.66
C LYS A 113 0.54 -28.81 -2.58
N TRP A 114 -0.36 -27.88 -2.90
CA TRP A 114 -0.89 -26.89 -1.95
C TRP A 114 -1.60 -27.57 -0.77
N GLN A 115 -1.26 -27.17 0.46
CA GLN A 115 -1.89 -27.69 1.68
C GLN A 115 -3.07 -26.82 2.13
N ASN A 116 -3.06 -25.53 1.77
CA ASN A 116 -3.97 -24.47 2.22
C ASN A 116 -3.86 -24.17 3.72
N GLU A 117 -2.85 -24.71 4.38
CA GLU A 117 -2.60 -24.60 5.81
C GLU A 117 -1.12 -24.80 6.11
N LEU A 118 -0.65 -24.29 7.25
CA LEU A 118 0.63 -24.67 7.80
C LEU A 118 0.50 -26.05 8.46
N ASN A 119 1.25 -27.05 7.98
CA ASN A 119 1.26 -28.40 8.55
C ASN A 119 2.65 -29.06 8.45
N CYS A 120 2.76 -30.35 8.79
CA CYS A 120 4.04 -31.04 8.80
C CYS A 120 4.73 -31.11 7.42
N ASN A 121 3.99 -31.01 6.32
CA ASN A 121 4.52 -31.15 4.97
C ASN A 121 5.19 -29.87 4.47
N ASN A 122 4.84 -28.70 5.03
CA ASN A 122 5.44 -27.41 4.66
C ASN A 122 6.11 -26.68 5.84
N TRP A 123 6.03 -27.23 7.06
CA TRP A 123 6.63 -26.66 8.28
C TRP A 123 8.12 -26.34 8.11
N CYS A 124 8.90 -27.25 7.52
CA CYS A 124 10.34 -27.06 7.37
C CYS A 124 10.70 -25.81 6.54
N PHE A 125 9.85 -25.43 5.59
CA PHE A 125 10.06 -24.22 4.81
C PHE A 125 9.66 -22.97 5.60
N PHE A 126 8.54 -23.02 6.33
CA PHE A 126 8.14 -21.94 7.22
C PHE A 126 9.18 -21.65 8.31
N ASP A 127 9.79 -22.70 8.87
CA ASP A 127 10.86 -22.57 9.88
C ASP A 127 12.14 -21.96 9.31
N ALA A 128 12.43 -22.21 8.03
CA ALA A 128 13.60 -21.67 7.32
C ALA A 128 13.38 -20.28 6.72
N CYS A 129 12.15 -19.76 6.71
CA CYS A 129 11.76 -18.52 6.05
C CYS A 129 11.19 -17.49 7.05
N ASP A 130 11.21 -16.21 6.66
CA ASP A 130 10.64 -15.12 7.46
C ASP A 130 9.13 -15.26 7.63
N ALA A 131 8.46 -15.92 6.67
CA ALA A 131 7.02 -16.18 6.69
C ALA A 131 6.61 -17.28 5.72
N ILE A 132 5.34 -17.71 5.82
CA ILE A 132 4.68 -18.56 4.82
C ILE A 132 3.45 -17.85 4.25
N PHE A 133 3.28 -17.91 2.94
CA PHE A 133 2.09 -17.50 2.20
C PHE A 133 1.30 -18.76 1.84
N LEU A 134 0.19 -18.98 2.55
CA LEU A 134 -0.72 -20.11 2.32
C LEU A 134 -1.53 -19.96 1.04
N ASN A 135 -1.78 -21.07 0.34
CA ASN A 135 -2.66 -21.06 -0.83
C ASN A 135 -4.09 -20.62 -0.48
N TYR A 136 -4.79 -20.02 -1.44
CA TYR A 136 -6.06 -19.31 -1.23
C TYR A 136 -7.33 -20.20 -1.18
N THR A 137 -7.20 -21.52 -1.27
CA THR A 137 -8.35 -22.46 -1.22
C THR A 137 -8.53 -23.12 0.15
N TRP A 138 -8.39 -22.33 1.21
CA TRP A 138 -8.53 -22.75 2.61
C TRP A 138 -9.98 -22.75 3.10
N ASN A 139 -10.24 -23.41 4.22
CA ASN A 139 -11.46 -23.31 5.01
C ASN A 139 -11.14 -23.01 6.49
N GLU A 140 -12.15 -22.80 7.34
CA GLU A 140 -11.94 -22.49 8.77
C GLU A 140 -11.10 -23.52 9.53
N THR A 141 -11.18 -24.80 9.17
CA THR A 141 -10.36 -25.85 9.81
C THR A 141 -8.89 -25.64 9.48
N ASN A 142 -8.58 -25.30 8.23
CA ASN A 142 -7.21 -24.99 7.80
C ASN A 142 -6.63 -23.79 8.57
N LEU A 143 -7.43 -22.75 8.80
CA LEU A 143 -7.01 -21.57 9.56
C LEU A 143 -6.70 -21.94 11.02
N LYS A 144 -7.58 -22.70 11.68
CA LYS A 144 -7.37 -23.16 13.06
C LYS A 144 -6.10 -24.00 13.19
N THR A 145 -5.91 -24.98 12.30
CA THR A 145 -4.68 -25.81 12.27
C THR A 145 -3.43 -24.95 12.12
N SER A 146 -3.48 -23.95 11.22
CA SER A 146 -2.34 -23.07 10.96
C SER A 146 -2.01 -22.21 12.17
N TYR A 147 -3.03 -21.61 12.79
CA TYR A 147 -2.89 -20.83 14.02
C TYR A 147 -2.30 -21.68 15.15
N GLU A 148 -2.90 -22.84 15.45
CA GLU A 148 -2.46 -23.68 16.58
C GLU A 148 -0.98 -24.08 16.47
N ARG A 149 -0.51 -24.34 15.24
CA ARG A 149 0.89 -24.69 14.98
C ARG A 149 1.82 -23.48 15.10
N ALA A 150 1.47 -22.36 14.46
CA ALA A 150 2.32 -21.17 14.46
C ALA A 150 2.35 -20.46 15.82
N HIS A 151 1.23 -20.47 16.54
CA HIS A 151 1.07 -19.83 17.85
C HIS A 151 1.96 -20.47 18.92
N GLN A 152 2.18 -21.79 18.87
CA GLN A 152 3.12 -22.48 19.77
C GLN A 152 4.54 -21.89 19.71
N MET A 153 4.93 -21.35 18.56
CA MET A 153 6.22 -20.71 18.33
C MET A 153 6.14 -19.18 18.32
N ARG A 154 4.98 -18.59 18.63
CA ARG A 154 4.69 -17.14 18.58
C ARG A 154 4.93 -16.52 17.20
N ARG A 155 4.65 -17.27 16.13
CA ARG A 155 4.80 -16.84 14.73
C ARG A 155 3.48 -16.85 13.95
N ASN A 156 2.34 -16.76 14.63
CA ASN A 156 1.02 -16.76 13.98
C ASN A 156 0.85 -15.59 12.99
N TYR A 157 1.48 -14.44 13.23
CA TYR A 157 1.48 -13.30 12.31
C TYR A 157 2.50 -13.40 11.17
N ASP A 158 3.32 -14.45 11.13
CA ASP A 158 4.20 -14.78 10.01
C ASP A 158 3.55 -15.81 9.07
N VAL A 159 2.30 -16.19 9.35
CA VAL A 159 1.46 -16.99 8.44
C VAL A 159 0.51 -16.04 7.72
N PHE A 160 0.77 -15.82 6.43
CA PHE A 160 -0.06 -15.03 5.54
C PHE A 160 -1.05 -15.93 4.81
N VAL A 161 -2.33 -15.80 5.17
CA VAL A 161 -3.43 -16.52 4.54
C VAL A 161 -3.69 -15.92 3.16
N GLY A 162 -3.55 -16.71 2.10
CA GLY A 162 -3.79 -16.25 0.73
C GLY A 162 -5.25 -15.88 0.49
N ILE A 163 -5.47 -14.72 -0.14
CA ILE A 163 -6.80 -14.24 -0.52
C ILE A 163 -6.74 -13.83 -1.99
N ASP A 164 -7.35 -14.65 -2.84
CA ASP A 164 -7.46 -14.34 -4.28
C ASP A 164 -8.62 -13.39 -4.52
N VAL A 165 -8.31 -12.15 -4.92
CA VAL A 165 -9.31 -11.11 -5.18
C VAL A 165 -10.16 -11.44 -6.41
N PHE A 166 -9.71 -12.30 -7.33
CA PHE A 166 -10.57 -12.83 -8.40
C PHE A 166 -11.55 -13.92 -7.94
N GLY A 167 -11.39 -14.44 -6.72
CA GLY A 167 -12.35 -15.36 -6.12
C GLY A 167 -12.25 -16.81 -6.58
N ARG A 168 -11.15 -17.25 -7.19
CA ARG A 168 -10.99 -18.62 -7.73
C ARG A 168 -10.91 -19.63 -6.59
N ASN A 169 -12.06 -20.19 -6.21
CA ASN A 169 -12.22 -21.08 -5.05
C ASN A 169 -11.80 -20.45 -3.71
N CYS A 170 -11.73 -19.11 -3.65
CA CYS A 170 -11.43 -18.39 -2.42
C CYS A 170 -12.71 -18.21 -1.59
N PHE A 171 -12.56 -18.28 -0.27
CA PHE A 171 -13.64 -18.00 0.67
C PHE A 171 -14.29 -16.64 0.34
N GLY A 172 -15.62 -16.56 0.36
CA GLY A 172 -16.35 -15.31 0.07
C GLY A 172 -16.42 -14.90 -1.41
N GLY A 173 -15.71 -15.56 -2.32
CA GLY A 173 -15.88 -15.39 -3.77
C GLY A 173 -15.20 -14.18 -4.42
N GLY A 174 -14.34 -13.45 -3.70
CA GLY A 174 -13.53 -12.35 -4.25
C GLY A 174 -14.29 -11.06 -4.59
N GLY A 175 -13.71 -10.22 -5.44
CA GLY A 175 -14.20 -8.89 -5.82
C GLY A 175 -14.48 -8.01 -4.60
N LEU A 176 -15.61 -7.32 -4.59
CA LEU A 176 -16.05 -6.53 -3.43
C LEU A 176 -16.43 -7.38 -2.20
N HIS A 177 -16.52 -8.71 -2.33
CA HIS A 177 -16.71 -9.64 -1.21
C HIS A 177 -15.39 -10.19 -0.64
N THR A 178 -14.25 -9.72 -1.12
CA THR A 178 -12.91 -10.07 -0.58
C THR A 178 -12.82 -9.80 0.93
N ASN A 179 -13.54 -8.79 1.43
CA ASN A 179 -13.65 -8.49 2.85
C ASN A 179 -14.20 -9.65 3.70
N LEU A 180 -14.94 -10.60 3.12
CA LEU A 180 -15.41 -11.78 3.84
C LEU A 180 -14.24 -12.71 4.19
N ALA A 181 -13.33 -12.96 3.22
CA ALA A 181 -12.12 -13.75 3.44
C ALA A 181 -11.17 -13.07 4.43
N VAL A 182 -10.97 -11.77 4.25
CA VAL A 182 -10.11 -10.96 5.14
C VAL A 182 -10.59 -11.07 6.59
N ARG A 183 -11.88 -10.81 6.84
CA ARG A 183 -12.43 -10.87 8.20
C ARG A 183 -12.29 -12.26 8.83
N GLU A 184 -12.51 -13.32 8.06
CA GLU A 184 -12.40 -14.68 8.60
C GLU A 184 -10.93 -15.05 8.92
N ALA A 185 -9.97 -14.65 8.09
CA ALA A 185 -8.55 -14.87 8.36
C ALA A 185 -8.08 -14.08 9.59
N LEU A 186 -8.41 -12.79 9.68
CA LEU A 186 -8.02 -11.91 10.80
C LEU A 186 -8.63 -12.36 12.14
N LYS A 187 -9.85 -12.91 12.13
CA LYS A 187 -10.50 -13.49 13.32
C LYS A 187 -9.71 -14.65 13.95
N HIS A 188 -8.85 -15.31 13.17
CA HIS A 188 -7.97 -16.39 13.63
C HIS A 188 -6.57 -15.90 14.03
N GLU A 189 -6.35 -14.58 14.18
CA GLU A 189 -5.06 -13.99 14.53
C GLU A 189 -3.92 -14.38 13.56
N LEU A 190 -4.26 -14.52 12.28
CA LEU A 190 -3.31 -14.76 11.19
C LEU A 190 -3.18 -13.49 10.34
N SER A 191 -2.08 -13.39 9.60
CA SER A 191 -1.87 -12.32 8.62
C SER A 191 -2.52 -12.68 7.29
N ILE A 192 -2.65 -11.72 6.37
CA ILE A 192 -3.27 -11.95 5.05
C ILE A 192 -2.34 -11.60 3.90
N ALA A 193 -2.40 -12.37 2.82
CA ALA A 193 -1.76 -12.06 1.56
C ALA A 193 -2.82 -11.80 0.48
N LEU A 194 -2.99 -10.54 0.08
CA LEU A 194 -3.88 -10.15 -1.01
C LEU A 194 -3.19 -10.46 -2.34
N PHE A 195 -3.81 -11.32 -3.13
CA PHE A 195 -3.34 -11.75 -4.44
C PHE A 195 -4.25 -11.19 -5.54
N ALA A 196 -3.65 -10.70 -6.63
CA ALA A 196 -4.35 -10.15 -7.78
C ALA A 196 -5.29 -8.97 -7.44
N SER A 197 -4.83 -8.07 -6.57
CA SER A 197 -5.58 -6.87 -6.16
C SER A 197 -5.91 -5.92 -7.31
N ALA A 198 -5.20 -6.03 -8.43
CA ALA A 198 -5.49 -5.26 -9.64
C ALA A 198 -6.84 -5.61 -10.29
N TRP A 199 -7.58 -6.59 -9.76
CA TRP A 199 -8.98 -6.88 -10.09
C TRP A 199 -9.85 -5.63 -10.27
N THR A 200 -9.70 -4.61 -9.42
CA THR A 200 -10.45 -3.34 -9.53
C THR A 200 -10.23 -2.66 -10.89
N HIS A 201 -8.99 -2.64 -11.37
CA HIS A 201 -8.62 -2.10 -12.67
C HIS A 201 -9.04 -3.02 -13.81
N GLU A 202 -8.77 -4.31 -13.67
CA GLU A 202 -9.05 -5.31 -14.71
C GLU A 202 -10.53 -5.51 -14.99
N VAL A 203 -11.38 -5.42 -13.95
CA VAL A 203 -12.80 -5.75 -14.01
C VAL A 203 -13.69 -4.52 -13.98
N LEU A 204 -13.36 -3.49 -13.18
CA LEU A 204 -14.18 -2.27 -13.09
C LEU A 204 -13.70 -1.14 -14.02
N GLY A 205 -12.49 -1.26 -14.59
CA GLY A 205 -11.96 -0.35 -15.59
C GLY A 205 -11.32 0.93 -15.04
N TYR A 206 -10.68 1.68 -15.94
CA TYR A 206 -9.88 2.86 -15.61
C TYR A 206 -10.70 4.10 -15.24
N GLU A 207 -11.86 4.31 -15.88
CA GLU A 207 -12.62 5.58 -15.79
C GLU A 207 -12.91 6.03 -14.34
N ASN A 208 -13.12 5.07 -13.43
CA ASN A 208 -13.38 5.32 -12.01
C ASN A 208 -12.36 4.61 -11.09
N PHE A 209 -11.16 4.30 -11.59
CA PHE A 209 -10.19 3.44 -10.91
C PHE A 209 -9.88 3.90 -9.49
N THR A 210 -9.61 5.19 -9.27
CA THR A 210 -9.28 5.71 -7.93
C THR A 210 -10.43 5.52 -6.93
N ASN A 211 -11.68 5.77 -7.36
CA ASN A 211 -12.85 5.58 -6.51
C ASN A 211 -13.11 4.10 -6.23
N ASN A 212 -12.88 3.23 -7.22
CA ASN A 212 -13.00 1.78 -7.07
C ASN A 212 -11.95 1.21 -6.10
N GLU A 213 -10.70 1.69 -6.16
CA GLU A 213 -9.67 1.35 -5.17
C GLU A 213 -10.10 1.78 -3.77
N TYR A 214 -10.51 3.04 -3.58
CA TYR A 214 -10.96 3.50 -2.26
C TYR A 214 -12.15 2.70 -1.74
N LEU A 215 -13.13 2.40 -2.59
CA LEU A 215 -14.25 1.55 -2.21
C LEU A 215 -13.76 0.16 -1.78
N PHE A 216 -13.00 -0.52 -2.64
CA PHE A 216 -12.49 -1.87 -2.38
C PHE A 216 -11.68 -1.93 -1.06
N TRP A 217 -10.69 -1.06 -0.90
CA TRP A 217 -9.82 -1.07 0.27
C TRP A 217 -10.53 -0.64 1.55
N SER A 218 -11.50 0.28 1.47
CA SER A 218 -12.33 0.64 2.64
C SER A 218 -13.19 -0.51 3.14
N LEU A 219 -13.60 -1.43 2.26
CA LEU A 219 -14.39 -2.60 2.64
C LEU A 219 -13.57 -3.66 3.38
N LEU A 220 -12.25 -3.70 3.20
CA LEU A 220 -11.38 -4.71 3.81
C LEU A 220 -11.28 -4.55 5.34
N ASP A 221 -11.44 -3.32 5.86
CA ASP A 221 -11.34 -2.97 7.30
C ASP A 221 -10.10 -3.58 7.98
N LEU A 222 -8.93 -3.40 7.36
CA LEU A 222 -7.67 -3.99 7.80
C LEU A 222 -7.24 -3.52 9.19
N GLY A 223 -7.72 -2.34 9.62
CA GLY A 223 -7.38 -1.78 10.92
C GLY A 223 -5.89 -1.45 11.09
N VAL A 224 -5.15 -1.36 9.98
CA VAL A 224 -3.75 -0.96 9.89
C VAL A 224 -3.68 0.34 9.11
N HIS A 225 -3.05 1.34 9.72
CA HIS A 225 -2.74 2.61 9.07
C HIS A 225 -1.32 3.05 9.46
N HIS A 226 -0.47 3.23 8.45
CA HIS A 226 0.86 3.80 8.61
C HIS A 226 0.81 5.32 8.40
N PHE A 227 1.55 6.06 9.23
CA PHE A 227 1.63 7.52 9.14
C PHE A 227 3.08 8.04 9.18
N PRO A 228 3.32 9.27 8.68
CA PRO A 228 4.63 9.92 8.76
C PRO A 228 5.08 10.17 10.20
N GLN A 229 6.38 10.01 10.45
CA GLN A 229 7.01 10.24 11.77
C GLN A 229 8.01 11.41 11.79
N THR A 230 8.57 11.78 10.64
CA THR A 230 9.68 12.72 10.55
C THR A 230 9.33 13.91 9.68
N PHE A 231 9.87 15.07 10.03
CA PHE A 231 9.82 16.25 9.16
C PHE A 231 10.89 16.15 8.05
N PRO A 232 10.64 16.77 6.88
CA PRO A 232 9.39 17.43 6.50
C PRO A 232 8.31 16.43 6.05
N ILE A 233 7.06 16.61 6.48
CA ILE A 233 5.93 15.98 5.77
C ILE A 233 5.62 16.85 4.56
N TYR A 234 5.63 16.24 3.38
CA TYR A 234 5.28 16.89 2.13
C TYR A 234 4.41 15.98 1.29
N THR A 235 3.40 16.56 0.65
CA THR A 235 2.64 15.91 -0.41
C THR A 235 2.09 16.98 -1.35
N SER A 236 2.09 16.70 -2.64
CA SER A 236 1.32 17.44 -3.64
C SER A 236 0.03 16.71 -4.03
N PHE A 237 -0.27 15.60 -3.32
CA PHE A 237 -1.30 14.62 -3.70
C PHE A 237 -1.05 13.98 -5.07
N CYS A 238 0.19 14.07 -5.55
CA CYS A 238 0.72 13.21 -6.60
C CYS A 238 1.00 11.81 -6.02
N GLN A 239 -0.07 11.15 -5.59
CA GLN A 239 -0.19 9.70 -5.44
C GLN A 239 0.66 8.98 -4.37
N GLU A 240 1.47 9.69 -3.57
CA GLU A 240 2.32 9.08 -2.54
C GLU A 240 1.76 9.16 -1.10
N LEU A 241 1.03 10.23 -0.76
CA LEU A 241 0.36 10.38 0.54
C LEU A 241 -1.12 10.69 0.31
N GLN A 242 -1.97 9.72 0.61
CA GLN A 242 -3.43 9.83 0.44
C GLN A 242 -4.12 10.23 1.73
N PRO A 243 -5.28 10.91 1.65
CA PRO A 243 -6.05 11.26 2.82
C PRO A 243 -6.57 10.01 3.53
N THR A 244 -6.63 10.01 4.85
CA THR A 244 -7.16 8.90 5.67
C THR A 244 -8.69 8.76 5.58
N ASN A 245 -9.40 9.84 5.22
CA ASN A 245 -10.86 9.83 4.99
C ASN A 245 -11.21 10.06 3.52
N HIS A 246 -11.66 9.01 2.84
CA HIS A 246 -12.02 9.04 1.42
C HIS A 246 -13.47 9.45 1.13
N LYS A 247 -14.34 9.60 2.14
CA LYS A 247 -15.77 9.92 1.90
C LYS A 247 -16.00 11.39 1.53
N SER A 248 -15.12 12.26 2.01
CA SER A 248 -15.25 13.72 1.88
C SER A 248 -14.19 14.32 0.95
N VAL A 249 -13.47 13.47 0.22
CA VAL A 249 -12.38 13.83 -0.67
C VAL A 249 -12.50 13.07 -1.98
N GLU A 250 -12.30 13.78 -3.07
CA GLU A 250 -12.17 13.22 -4.40
C GLU A 250 -10.80 13.57 -4.99
N VAL A 251 -10.15 12.61 -5.64
CA VAL A 251 -8.94 12.90 -6.42
C VAL A 251 -9.37 13.57 -7.72
N TYR A 252 -8.87 14.78 -7.95
CA TYR A 252 -9.24 15.62 -9.09
C TYR A 252 -8.03 15.79 -10.02
N ILE A 253 -8.16 15.34 -11.27
CA ILE A 253 -7.05 15.26 -12.23
C ILE A 253 -7.05 16.37 -13.29
N GLU A 254 -8.13 17.15 -13.38
CA GLU A 254 -8.25 18.26 -14.34
C GLU A 254 -7.43 19.49 -13.93
N GLU A 255 -7.09 19.60 -12.64
CA GLU A 255 -6.25 20.66 -12.11
C GLU A 255 -5.26 20.10 -11.10
N ALA A 256 -4.05 20.67 -11.08
CA ALA A 256 -3.01 20.35 -10.11
C ALA A 256 -2.13 21.58 -9.88
N PHE A 257 -1.55 21.68 -8.68
CA PHE A 257 -0.45 22.62 -8.45
C PHE A 257 0.89 22.02 -8.92
N ASN A 258 1.18 20.79 -8.50
CA ASN A 258 2.34 20.00 -8.92
C ASN A 258 1.93 18.54 -9.13
N GLY A 259 2.28 17.97 -10.29
CA GLY A 259 1.95 16.58 -10.64
C GLY A 259 0.65 16.44 -11.42
N GLY A 260 0.08 15.23 -11.41
CA GLY A 260 -1.08 14.85 -12.24
C GLY A 260 -2.47 15.02 -11.60
N GLY A 261 -2.57 15.64 -10.43
CA GLY A 261 -3.85 15.90 -9.78
C GLY A 261 -3.74 16.62 -8.45
N CYS A 262 -4.89 16.93 -7.85
CA CYS A 262 -5.04 17.47 -6.51
C CYS A 262 -6.23 16.82 -5.78
N LEU A 263 -6.53 17.26 -4.55
CA LEU A 263 -7.74 16.86 -3.85
C LEU A 263 -8.84 17.90 -4.06
N ARG A 264 -10.02 17.43 -4.46
CA ARG A 264 -11.28 18.19 -4.38
C ARG A 264 -12.00 17.81 -3.10
N LEU A 265 -12.18 18.79 -2.22
CA LEU A 265 -12.94 18.62 -0.97
C LEU A 265 -14.43 18.79 -1.26
N THR A 266 -15.24 17.85 -0.80
CA THR A 266 -16.70 17.84 -1.02
C THR A 266 -17.51 18.13 0.24
N ASP A 267 -16.83 18.25 1.38
CA ASP A 267 -17.42 18.52 2.68
C ASP A 267 -16.77 19.75 3.32
N THR A 268 -17.49 20.34 4.27
CA THR A 268 -17.02 21.44 5.12
C THR A 268 -15.94 20.99 6.09
N LEU A 269 -15.90 19.69 6.43
CA LEU A 269 -14.95 19.15 7.39
C LEU A 269 -14.32 17.84 6.94
N VAL A 270 -13.01 17.86 6.68
CA VAL A 270 -12.26 16.74 6.09
C VAL A 270 -11.00 16.37 6.87
N HIS A 271 -10.99 15.18 7.47
CA HIS A 271 -9.77 14.64 8.07
C HIS A 271 -8.83 14.07 6.99
N LEU A 272 -7.68 14.72 6.78
CA LEU A 272 -6.74 14.33 5.74
C LEU A 272 -5.63 13.40 6.24
N PHE A 273 -4.95 13.74 7.33
CA PHE A 273 -3.78 12.98 7.76
C PHE A 273 -3.84 12.66 9.25
N GLU A 274 -3.39 11.45 9.59
CA GLU A 274 -2.90 11.14 10.92
C GLU A 274 -1.37 11.23 10.87
N CYS A 275 -0.76 11.79 11.91
CA CYS A 275 0.69 11.83 12.07
C CYS A 275 1.04 11.83 13.55
N GLU A 276 2.22 11.30 13.87
CA GLU A 276 2.77 11.32 15.22
C GLU A 276 4.16 11.92 15.16
N ILE A 277 4.23 13.24 15.25
CA ILE A 277 5.47 13.99 15.10
C ILE A 277 5.68 14.90 16.30
N MET A 278 6.87 14.81 16.89
CA MET A 278 7.32 15.72 17.93
C MET A 278 7.73 17.06 17.32
N VAL A 279 7.07 18.14 17.73
CA VAL A 279 7.39 19.51 17.29
C VAL A 279 8.31 20.15 18.32
N GLU A 280 9.62 19.98 18.16
CA GLU A 280 10.63 20.48 19.12
C GLU A 280 11.13 21.91 18.81
N LYS A 281 10.84 22.43 17.62
CA LYS A 281 11.26 23.75 17.14
C LYS A 281 10.10 24.43 16.41
N LYS A 282 10.18 25.74 16.19
CA LYS A 282 9.24 26.46 15.33
C LYS A 282 9.20 25.81 13.95
N CYS A 283 8.05 25.23 13.62
CA CYS A 283 7.79 24.60 12.33
C CYS A 283 6.91 25.52 11.48
N PHE A 284 6.97 25.33 10.17
CA PHE A 284 6.10 26.02 9.23
C PHE A 284 5.23 24.97 8.55
N TYR A 285 3.97 25.31 8.31
CA TYR A 285 3.17 24.58 7.35
C TYR A 285 2.79 25.50 6.20
N ALA A 286 2.78 24.92 5.01
CA ALA A 286 2.44 25.60 3.77
C ALA A 286 1.37 24.77 3.06
N ILE A 287 0.30 25.44 2.62
CA ILE A 287 -0.75 24.81 1.82
C ILE A 287 -1.02 25.69 0.60
N THR A 288 -1.08 25.04 -0.55
CA THR A 288 -1.53 25.62 -1.80
C THR A 288 -2.90 25.05 -2.11
N TYR A 289 -3.89 25.91 -2.36
CA TYR A 289 -5.24 25.49 -2.70
C TYR A 289 -5.89 26.48 -3.65
N LYS A 290 -6.93 26.03 -4.35
CA LYS A 290 -7.78 26.87 -5.19
C LYS A 290 -9.22 26.82 -4.67
N SER A 291 -9.80 27.98 -4.40
CA SER A 291 -11.18 28.06 -3.92
C SER A 291 -12.18 28.03 -5.08
N ILE A 292 -13.13 27.11 -5.02
CA ILE A 292 -14.36 27.17 -5.81
C ILE A 292 -15.37 27.90 -4.91
N SER A 293 -15.88 29.07 -5.33
CA SER A 293 -16.88 29.90 -4.62
C SER A 293 -16.43 30.79 -3.43
N ASN A 294 -15.21 31.33 -3.45
CA ASN A 294 -14.68 32.28 -2.45
C ASN A 294 -14.63 31.77 -0.99
N HIS A 295 -14.64 30.45 -0.77
CA HIS A 295 -14.41 29.86 0.55
C HIS A 295 -12.92 29.83 0.89
N LYS A 296 -12.58 30.15 2.15
CA LYS A 296 -11.21 29.99 2.65
C LYS A 296 -10.97 28.58 3.15
N LEU A 297 -9.75 28.10 2.96
CA LEU A 297 -9.26 26.88 3.58
C LEU A 297 -8.62 27.24 4.91
N ASN A 298 -9.25 26.86 6.02
CA ASN A 298 -8.63 26.89 7.34
C ASN A 298 -8.07 25.52 7.69
N THR A 299 -6.95 25.50 8.40
CA THR A 299 -6.27 24.28 8.83
C THR A 299 -6.21 24.27 10.35
N ILE A 300 -6.61 23.17 10.97
CA ILE A 300 -6.50 23.01 12.42
C ILE A 300 -5.48 21.90 12.73
N PHE A 301 -4.76 22.02 13.83
CA PHE A 301 -3.88 20.98 14.31
C PHE A 301 -4.39 20.60 15.69
N LYS A 302 -4.56 19.30 15.94
CA LYS A 302 -4.82 18.81 17.30
C LYS A 302 -3.55 18.20 17.85
N TYR A 303 -3.19 18.62 19.06
CA TYR A 303 -1.99 18.19 19.76
C TYR A 303 -2.35 17.27 20.93
N GLN A 304 -1.49 16.31 21.21
CA GLN A 304 -1.46 15.54 22.45
C GLN A 304 -0.54 16.22 23.47
N ASN A 305 -1.01 16.43 24.70
CA ASN A 305 -0.14 16.61 25.86
C ASN A 305 -0.19 15.32 26.69
N GLU A 306 0.93 14.92 27.31
CA GLU A 306 1.14 13.63 28.02
C GLU A 306 0.16 13.30 29.18
N ASN A 307 -0.88 14.10 29.44
CA ASN A 307 -1.70 13.97 30.64
C ASN A 307 -3.23 14.03 30.40
N ASN A 308 -3.79 13.32 29.40
CA ASN A 308 -5.18 12.87 29.51
C ASN A 308 -5.52 11.76 28.50
N GLU A 309 -6.06 10.67 29.03
CA GLU A 309 -6.78 9.64 28.29
C GLU A 309 -8.04 10.25 27.67
N ASN A 310 -7.99 10.53 26.37
CA ASN A 310 -9.11 10.35 25.43
C ASN A 310 -8.60 10.63 24.01
N GLU A 311 -8.87 9.66 23.12
CA GLU A 311 -8.47 9.53 21.72
C GLU A 311 -7.76 10.71 21.06
N ASN A 312 -6.54 10.42 20.63
CA ASN A 312 -5.54 11.37 20.20
C ASN A 312 -5.37 11.33 18.69
N LYS A 313 -5.78 12.40 18.00
CA LYS A 313 -5.68 12.52 16.53
C LYS A 313 -5.38 13.96 16.19
N ALA A 314 -4.31 14.23 15.43
CA ALA A 314 -4.14 15.51 14.76
C ALA A 314 -5.32 15.72 13.79
N LEU A 315 -6.13 16.75 14.03
CA LEU A 315 -7.35 17.00 13.27
C LEU A 315 -7.25 18.35 12.58
N ILE A 316 -7.09 18.30 11.26
CA ILE A 316 -7.30 19.43 10.37
C ILE A 316 -8.80 19.65 10.21
N LEU A 317 -9.33 20.44 11.15
CA LEU A 317 -10.65 21.08 11.12
C LEU A 317 -10.61 22.38 10.26
N PHE A 318 -11.76 22.75 9.68
CA PHE A 318 -11.93 23.91 8.81
C PHE A 318 -12.95 24.87 9.42
N ASP A 319 -12.80 26.16 9.13
CA ASP A 319 -13.71 27.23 9.50
C ASP A 319 -13.70 28.27 8.36
N ASN A 320 -14.76 29.05 8.21
CA ASN A 320 -15.10 29.77 6.99
C ASN A 320 -15.13 31.29 7.24
N GLU A 321 -14.00 32.00 7.14
CA GLU A 321 -14.02 33.48 7.10
C GLU A 321 -12.93 34.14 6.20
N SER A 322 -13.40 34.64 5.05
CA SER A 322 -12.98 35.77 4.18
C SER A 322 -11.52 36.02 3.72
N GLU A 323 -11.38 36.23 2.39
CA GLU A 323 -10.32 36.87 1.54
C GLU A 323 -9.21 36.04 0.85
N ASN A 324 -9.44 35.79 -0.46
CA ASN A 324 -8.57 35.23 -1.51
C ASN A 324 -7.05 35.36 -1.32
N LYS A 325 -6.37 34.20 -1.16
CA LYS A 325 -4.94 34.03 -1.49
C LYS A 325 -4.68 32.62 -2.01
N ASP A 326 -3.92 32.52 -3.10
CA ASP A 326 -3.55 31.25 -3.79
C ASP A 326 -2.44 30.45 -3.07
N PHE A 327 -1.96 30.94 -1.92
CA PHE A 327 -0.87 30.31 -1.16
C PHE A 327 -0.91 30.77 0.30
N PHE A 328 -0.85 29.84 1.25
CA PHE A 328 -0.90 30.11 2.68
C PHE A 328 0.30 29.48 3.41
N ILE A 329 1.04 30.29 4.17
CA ILE A 329 2.08 29.84 5.10
C ILE A 329 1.72 30.36 6.49
N GLN A 330 1.75 29.49 7.49
CA GLN A 330 1.61 29.89 8.89
C GLN A 330 2.61 29.14 9.79
N TYR A 331 3.00 29.81 10.87
CA TYR A 331 3.86 29.24 11.90
C TYR A 331 3.06 28.29 12.78
N ILE A 332 3.62 27.12 13.04
CA ILE A 332 3.22 26.27 14.15
C ILE A 332 4.12 26.68 15.32
N GLU A 333 3.53 27.40 16.28
CA GLU A 333 4.22 27.83 17.50
C GLU A 333 4.27 26.75 18.56
#